data_AF-A0A0A1W6B7-F1
#
_entry.id   AF-A0A0A1W6B7-F1
#
_cell.length_a   1.000
_cell.length_b   1.000
_cell.length_c   1.000
_cell.angle_alpha   90.00
_cell.angle_beta   90.00
_cell.angle_gamma   90.00
#
_symmetry.space_group_name_H-M   'P 1'
#
loop_
_entity.id
_entity.type
_entity.pdbx_description
1 polymer ?
#
loop_
_entity_poly.entity_id
_entity_poly.type
_entity_poly.pdbx_seq_one_letter_code
_entity_poly.pdbx_strand_id
1 'polypeptide(L)'
;MNPSEDMVQRAYTYLARKIALLRSQHYKRLFLGSDNVMSRDAEIVLADLRDFCRAEQGAFSPDPYVNARNLGRREVFLRLTHHLNLDEAEVRKLMEMDSGLS
;
A
#
# COMPACT_ATOMS: atom_id res chain seq x y z
N MET A 1 -11.48 34.33 -6.77
CA MET A 1 -10.20 33.92 -6.17
C MET A 1 -9.16 34.92 -6.64
N ASN A 2 -8.35 35.47 -5.73
CA ASN A 2 -7.34 36.47 -6.06
C ASN A 2 -6.25 35.80 -6.96
N PRO A 3 -5.73 36.46 -8.02
CA PRO A 3 -4.65 35.91 -8.85
C PRO A 3 -3.44 35.37 -8.07
N SER A 4 -3.10 35.97 -6.91
CA SER A 4 -2.04 35.46 -6.03
C SER A 4 -2.43 34.15 -5.32
N GLU A 5 -3.68 34.00 -4.90
CA GLU A 5 -4.21 32.78 -4.29
C GLU A 5 -4.24 31.62 -5.30
N ASP A 6 -4.59 31.88 -6.57
CA ASP A 6 -4.57 30.86 -7.63
C ASP A 6 -3.15 30.35 -7.92
N MET A 7 -2.17 31.24 -8.00
CA MET A 7 -0.78 30.86 -8.19
C MET A 7 -0.26 29.99 -7.04
N VAL A 8 -0.55 30.38 -5.79
CA VAL A 8 -0.15 29.63 -4.59
C VAL A 8 -0.83 28.25 -4.56
N GLN A 9 -2.12 28.19 -4.87
CA GLN A 9 -2.87 26.93 -4.90
C GLN A 9 -2.32 25.95 -5.96
N ARG A 10 -1.95 26.46 -7.15
CA ARG A 10 -1.32 25.65 -8.21
C ARG A 10 0.04 25.12 -7.80
N ALA A 11 0.87 25.96 -7.16
CA ALA A 11 2.18 25.55 -6.65
C ALA A 11 2.06 24.44 -5.59
N TYR A 12 1.14 24.58 -4.63
CA TYR A 12 0.87 23.54 -3.63
C TYR A 12 0.39 22.24 -4.27
N THR A 13 -0.55 22.32 -5.22
CA THR A 13 -1.07 21.13 -5.93
C THR A 13 0.03 20.42 -6.70
N TYR A 14 0.91 21.17 -7.38
CA TYR A 14 2.07 20.61 -8.08
C TYR A 14 3.03 19.90 -7.12
N LEU A 15 3.40 20.53 -6.01
CA LEU A 15 4.29 19.96 -5.01
C LEU A 15 3.70 18.69 -4.38
N ALA A 16 2.43 18.73 -3.99
CA ALA A 16 1.73 17.57 -3.44
C ALA A 16 1.73 16.39 -4.42
N ARG A 17 1.44 16.65 -5.70
CA ARG A 17 1.46 15.62 -6.76
C ARG A 17 2.87 15.06 -6.97
N LYS A 18 3.89 15.93 -7.03
CA LYS A 18 5.29 15.51 -7.18
C LYS A 18 5.73 14.62 -6.01
N ILE A 19 5.38 14.99 -4.78
CA ILE A 19 5.67 14.19 -3.58
C ILE A 19 4.95 12.84 -3.64
N ALA A 20 3.68 12.80 -4.03
CA ALA A 20 2.93 11.56 -4.15
C ALA A 20 3.54 10.60 -5.19
N LEU A 21 3.95 11.13 -6.35
CA LEU A 21 4.62 10.37 -7.40
C LEU A 21 5.96 9.80 -6.91
N LEU A 22 6.80 10.62 -6.27
CA LEU A 22 8.07 10.18 -5.72
C LEU A 22 7.89 9.07 -4.68
N ARG A 23 6.91 9.22 -3.79
CA ARG A 23 6.57 8.17 -2.81
C ARG A 23 6.23 6.87 -3.51
N SER A 24 5.28 6.85 -4.45
CA SER A 24 4.92 5.64 -5.20
C SER A 24 6.14 5.00 -5.88
N GLN A 25 7.02 5.79 -6.48
CA GLN A 25 8.25 5.27 -7.09
C GLN A 25 9.19 4.59 -6.09
N HIS A 26 9.28 5.07 -4.84
CA HIS A 26 10.11 4.43 -3.83
C HIS A 26 9.55 3.08 -3.39
N TYR A 27 8.23 2.96 -3.22
CA TYR A 27 7.59 1.66 -2.95
C TYR A 27 7.83 0.69 -4.10
N LYS A 28 7.61 1.14 -5.34
CA LYS A 28 7.83 0.31 -6.53
C LYS A 28 9.28 -0.15 -6.64
N ARG A 29 10.27 0.72 -6.41
CA ARG A 29 11.69 0.31 -6.44
C ARG A 29 12.08 -0.69 -5.35
N LEU A 30 11.34 -0.73 -4.24
CA LEU A 30 11.62 -1.66 -3.15
C LEU A 30 11.06 -3.06 -3.44
N PHE A 31 9.85 -3.13 -4.02
CA PHE A 31 9.14 -4.40 -4.22
C PHE A 31 9.17 -4.91 -5.66
N LEU A 32 9.39 -4.04 -6.64
CA LEU A 32 9.41 -4.35 -8.06
C LEU A 32 10.82 -4.20 -8.61
N GLY A 33 11.25 -5.18 -9.39
CA GLY A 33 12.49 -5.15 -10.17
C GLY A 33 12.45 -4.13 -11.31
N SER A 34 13.56 -4.05 -12.05
CA SER A 34 13.69 -3.13 -13.19
C SER A 34 12.69 -3.36 -14.33
N ASP A 35 12.14 -4.57 -14.40
CA ASP A 35 11.09 -5.01 -15.32
C ASP A 35 9.67 -4.82 -14.77
N ASN A 36 9.54 -4.17 -13.60
CA ASN A 36 8.28 -3.98 -12.88
C ASN A 36 7.64 -5.31 -12.41
N VAL A 37 8.44 -6.37 -12.25
CA VAL A 37 8.02 -7.67 -11.71
C VAL A 37 8.54 -7.83 -10.28
N MET A 38 7.76 -8.44 -9.39
CA MET A 38 8.23 -8.74 -8.04
C MET A 38 9.28 -9.85 -8.07
N SER A 39 10.31 -9.70 -7.23
CA SER A 39 11.17 -10.84 -6.91
C SER A 39 10.41 -11.83 -6.03
N ARG A 40 10.88 -13.08 -5.98
CA ARG A 40 10.28 -14.10 -5.11
C ARG A 40 10.25 -13.68 -3.64
N ASP A 41 11.33 -13.07 -3.16
CA ASP A 41 11.41 -12.60 -1.77
C ASP A 41 10.42 -11.45 -1.51
N ALA A 42 10.21 -10.55 -2.49
CA ALA A 42 9.23 -9.49 -2.39
C ALA A 42 7.81 -10.05 -2.28
N GLU A 43 7.47 -11.09 -3.05
CA GLU A 43 6.18 -11.79 -2.94
C GLU A 43 5.99 -12.42 -1.56
N ILE A 44 7.02 -13.12 -1.04
CA ILE A 44 6.98 -13.79 0.27
C ILE A 44 6.78 -12.77 1.39
N VAL A 45 7.56 -11.68 1.39
CA VAL A 45 7.42 -10.62 2.39
C VAL A 45 6.06 -9.95 2.31
N LEU A 46 5.54 -9.74 1.09
CA LEU A 46 4.25 -9.12 0.90
C LEU A 46 3.10 -10.01 1.41
N ALA A 47 3.20 -11.33 1.24
CA ALA A 47 2.27 -12.30 1.81
C ALA A 47 2.33 -12.32 3.35
N ASP A 48 3.52 -12.32 3.96
CA ASP A 48 3.65 -12.21 5.43
C ASP A 48 3.04 -10.90 5.97
N LEU A 49 3.32 -9.77 5.30
CA LEU A 49 2.76 -8.47 5.68
C LEU A 49 1.24 -8.43 5.54
N ARG A 50 0.66 -9.11 4.55
CA ARG A 50 -0.80 -9.23 4.39
C ARG A 50 -1.43 -9.83 5.65
N ASP A 51 -0.86 -10.91 6.15
CA ASP A 51 -1.40 -11.64 7.30
C ASP A 51 -1.19 -10.89 8.60
N PHE A 52 0.03 -10.38 8.81
CA PHE A 52 0.35 -9.54 9.96
C PHE A 52 -0.55 -8.29 10.02
N CYS A 53 -0.85 -7.70 8.86
CA CYS A 53 -1.70 -6.54 8.75
C CYS A 53 -3.20 -6.83 8.73
N ARG A 54 -3.60 -8.10 8.76
CA ARG A 54 -5.01 -8.53 8.74
C ARG A 54 -5.75 -7.98 7.51
N ALA A 55 -5.12 -8.05 6.34
CA ALA A 55 -5.70 -7.53 5.10
C ALA A 55 -7.03 -8.21 4.70
N GLU A 56 -7.22 -9.47 5.08
CA GLU A 56 -8.42 -10.26 4.73
C GLU A 56 -9.33 -10.55 5.93
N GLN A 57 -8.81 -10.45 7.14
CA GLN A 57 -9.57 -10.74 8.35
C GLN A 57 -10.31 -9.49 8.83
N GLY A 58 -11.45 -9.70 9.50
CA GLY A 58 -12.09 -8.65 10.28
C GLY A 58 -11.07 -8.04 11.27
N ALA A 59 -10.86 -6.73 11.15
CA ALA A 59 -9.98 -5.98 12.05
C ALA A 59 -10.69 -5.62 13.37
N PHE A 60 -12.01 -5.80 13.43
CA PHE A 60 -12.83 -5.42 14.58
C PHE A 60 -12.48 -6.23 15.83
N SER A 61 -12.36 -5.50 16.95
CA SER A 61 -12.26 -6.05 18.29
C SER A 61 -13.16 -5.25 19.23
N PRO A 62 -13.85 -5.89 20.19
CA PRO A 62 -14.60 -5.17 21.21
C PRO A 62 -13.68 -4.37 22.16
N ASP A 63 -12.42 -4.78 22.30
CA ASP A 63 -11.40 -3.98 22.98
C ASP A 63 -10.95 -2.82 22.05
N PRO A 64 -11.12 -1.55 22.47
CA PRO A 64 -10.81 -0.38 21.65
C PRO A 64 -9.32 -0.24 21.31
N TYR A 65 -8.40 -0.66 22.19
CA TYR A 65 -6.96 -0.59 21.94
C TYR A 65 -6.53 -1.62 20.89
N VAL A 66 -7.07 -2.84 20.99
CA VAL A 66 -6.85 -3.89 20.00
C VAL A 66 -7.45 -3.48 18.65
N ASN A 67 -8.64 -2.88 18.65
CA ASN A 67 -9.29 -2.39 17.43
C ASN A 67 -8.46 -1.31 16.73
N ALA A 68 -8.00 -0.30 17.48
CA ALA A 68 -7.14 0.76 16.94
C ALA A 68 -5.83 0.20 16.35
N ARG A 69 -5.21 -0.75 17.05
CA ARG A 69 -4.00 -1.44 16.55
C ARG A 69 -4.27 -2.20 15.24
N ASN A 70 -5.37 -2.95 15.17
CA ASN A 70 -5.71 -3.74 14.00
C ASN A 70 -6.02 -2.85 12.79
N LEU A 71 -6.78 -1.77 12.99
CA LEU A 71 -7.07 -0.78 11.94
C LEU A 71 -5.79 -0.11 11.44
N GLY A 72 -4.90 0.32 12.35
CA GLY A 72 -3.63 0.94 11.96
C GLY A 72 -2.73 0.00 11.15
N ARG A 73 -2.69 -1.28 11.51
CA ARG A 73 -1.96 -2.29 10.73
C ARG A 73 -2.56 -2.51 9.35
N ARG A 74 -3.89 -2.63 9.26
CA ARG A 74 -4.59 -2.79 7.99
C ARG A 74 -4.32 -1.61 7.05
N GLU A 75 -4.33 -0.39 7.58
CA GLU A 75 -4.02 0.83 6.83
C GLU A 75 -2.60 0.81 6.23
N VAL A 76 -1.61 0.24 6.94
CA VAL A 76 -0.25 0.09 6.41
C VAL A 76 -0.24 -0.79 5.16
N PHE A 77 -0.95 -1.92 5.18
CA PHE A 77 -1.01 -2.81 4.03
C PHE A 77 -1.78 -2.19 2.85
N LEU A 78 -2.92 -1.55 3.12
CA LEU A 78 -3.69 -0.83 2.08
C LEU A 78 -2.87 0.28 1.42
N ARG A 79 -2.07 0.99 2.20
CA ARG A 79 -1.17 2.02 1.68
C ARG A 79 -0.08 1.44 0.79
N LEU A 80 0.46 0.28 1.16
CA LEU A 80 1.48 -0.41 0.39
C LEU A 80 0.91 -0.90 -0.96
N THR A 81 -0.23 -1.59 -0.96
CA THR A 81 -0.87 -2.05 -2.20
C THR A 81 -1.29 -0.89 -3.11
N HIS A 82 -1.80 0.21 -2.53
CA HIS A 82 -2.10 1.44 -3.27
C HIS A 82 -0.87 1.98 -4.01
N HIS A 83 0.30 2.05 -3.36
CA HIS A 83 1.50 2.59 -4.00
C HIS A 83 2.13 1.66 -5.04
N LEU A 84 1.94 0.36 -4.89
CA LEU A 84 2.38 -0.64 -5.86
C LEU A 84 1.47 -0.71 -7.09
N ASN A 85 0.30 -0.06 -7.08
CA ASN A 85 -0.74 -0.16 -8.10
C ASN A 85 -1.16 -1.61 -8.37
N LEU A 86 -1.13 -2.48 -7.35
CA LEU A 86 -1.56 -3.86 -7.54
C LEU A 86 -3.04 -3.85 -7.90
N ASP A 87 -3.38 -4.48 -9.02
CA ASP A 87 -4.77 -4.70 -9.35
C ASP A 87 -5.37 -5.80 -8.46
N GLU A 88 -6.68 -5.92 -8.45
CA GLU A 88 -7.38 -6.90 -7.62
C GLU A 88 -6.98 -8.36 -7.97
N ALA A 89 -6.53 -8.62 -9.20
CA ALA A 89 -6.08 -9.94 -9.63
C ALA A 89 -4.67 -10.27 -9.13
N GLU A 90 -3.76 -9.30 -9.11
CA GLU A 90 -2.43 -9.44 -8.51
C GLU A 90 -2.51 -9.60 -6.99
N VAL A 91 -3.40 -8.85 -6.34
CA VAL A 91 -3.71 -9.05 -4.93
C VAL A 91 -4.19 -10.49 -4.70
N ARG A 92 -5.11 -11.00 -5.52
CA ARG A 92 -5.60 -12.40 -5.45
C ARG A 92 -4.51 -13.45 -5.68
N LYS A 93 -3.56 -13.24 -6.58
CA LYS A 93 -2.43 -14.18 -6.77
C LYS A 93 -1.57 -14.30 -5.51
N LEU A 94 -1.35 -13.18 -4.82
CA LEU A 94 -0.68 -13.20 -3.52
C LEU A 94 -1.51 -13.98 -2.48
N MET A 95 -2.84 -14.00 -2.60
CA MET A 95 -3.74 -14.84 -1.77
C MET A 95 -3.54 -16.33 -2.04
N GLU A 96 -3.52 -16.71 -3.31
CA GLU A 96 -3.42 -18.11 -3.75
C GLU A 96 -2.08 -18.75 -3.40
N MET A 97 -0.98 -17.98 -3.42
CA MET A 97 0.37 -18.46 -3.12
C MET A 97 0.55 -19.04 -1.70
N ASP A 98 -0.27 -18.62 -0.74
CA ASP A 98 -0.22 -19.07 0.65
C ASP A 98 -1.08 -20.33 0.91
N SER A 99 -2.01 -20.64 -0.01
CA SER A 99 -2.80 -21.89 0.02
C SER A 99 -1.97 -23.14 -0.29
N GLY A 100 -0.69 -22.96 -0.67
CA GLY A 100 0.23 -24.00 -1.13
C GLY A 100 1.04 -24.72 -0.04
N LEU A 101 0.64 -24.62 1.24
CA LEU A 101 1.07 -25.59 2.26
C LEU A 101 0.31 -26.91 2.08
N SER A 102 0.77 -27.71 1.11
CA SER A 102 0.59 -29.18 1.07
C SER A 102 1.86 -29.84 0.54
#